data_AF-F8Q3F6-F1
#
_entry.id   AF-F8Q3F6-F1
#
_cell.length_a   1.000
_cell.length_b   1.000
_cell.length_c   1.000
_cell.angle_alpha   90.00
_cell.angle_beta   90.00
_cell.angle_gamma   90.00
#
_symmetry.space_group_name_H-M   'P 1'
#
loop_
_entity.id
_entity.type
_entity.pdbx_description
1 polymer ?
#
loop_
_entity_poly.entity_id
_entity_poly.type
_entity_poly.pdbx_seq_one_letter_code
_entity_poly.pdbx_strand_id
1 'polypeptide(L)'
;LYTPLISVITVALYAPTSFHDPTAPPVIPTSENILDNLRKTGANCIIVVPSFLEQWAWDEKAVETLKNMSLVLYGGGPLSSKVGDAL
;
A
#
# COMPACT_ATOMS: atom_id res chain seq x y z
N LEU A 1 -7.69 4.13 -5.56
CA LEU A 1 -7.25 5.49 -5.94
C LEU A 1 -8.38 6.52 -5.80
N TYR A 2 -9.58 6.27 -6.34
CA TYR A 2 -10.69 7.26 -6.28
C TYR A 2 -11.35 7.40 -4.91
N THR A 3 -11.51 6.33 -4.14
CA THR A 3 -12.17 6.37 -2.82
C THR A 3 -11.48 7.32 -1.84
N PRO A 4 -10.14 7.27 -1.66
CA PRO A 4 -9.41 8.23 -0.84
C PRO A 4 -9.52 9.68 -1.31
N LEU A 5 -9.52 9.86 -2.64
CA LEU A 5 -9.58 11.17 -3.27
C LEU A 5 -10.93 11.86 -2.98
N ILE A 6 -12.02 11.09 -2.97
CA ILE A 6 -13.38 11.58 -2.72
C ILE A 6 -13.62 11.76 -1.21
N SER A 7 -13.00 10.94 -0.35
CA SER A 7 -13.19 11.00 1.10
C SER A 7 -12.25 11.97 1.83
N VAL A 8 -11.34 12.65 1.12
CA VAL A 8 -10.32 13.54 1.72
C VAL A 8 -9.50 12.83 2.81
N ILE A 9 -9.29 11.52 2.63
CA ILE A 9 -8.46 10.73 3.53
C ILE A 9 -7.07 10.62 2.87
N THR A 10 -6.04 11.03 3.58
CA THR A 10 -4.65 10.77 3.17
C THR A 10 -4.36 9.28 3.33
N VAL A 11 -4.19 8.57 2.22
CA VAL A 11 -4.02 7.10 2.24
C VAL A 11 -2.58 6.66 1.95
N ALA A 12 -1.80 7.48 1.23
CA ALA A 12 -0.37 7.27 1.09
C ALA A 12 0.33 8.60 0.71
N LEU A 13 1.45 8.90 1.36
CA LEU A 13 2.26 10.07 1.07
C LEU A 13 3.43 9.67 0.15
N TYR A 14 3.43 10.18 -1.07
CA TYR A 14 4.54 10.03 -2.01
C TYR A 14 5.24 11.37 -2.20
N ALA A 15 6.53 11.34 -2.54
CA ALA A 15 7.27 12.55 -2.87
C ALA A 15 6.60 13.26 -4.07
N PRO A 16 6.40 14.58 -4.02
CA PRO A 16 5.76 15.31 -5.10
C PRO A 16 6.63 15.29 -6.36
N THR A 17 6.11 14.69 -7.44
CA THR A 17 6.77 14.67 -8.75
C THR A 17 6.87 16.08 -9.36
N SER A 18 5.95 16.97 -9.00
CA SER A 18 5.92 18.38 -9.40
C SER A 18 7.15 19.18 -8.98
N PHE A 19 7.94 18.70 -8.02
CA PHE A 19 9.20 19.34 -7.62
C PHE A 19 10.25 19.27 -8.74
N HIS A 20 10.25 18.19 -9.54
CA HIS A 20 11.21 17.99 -10.63
C HIS A 20 10.62 18.37 -11.99
N ASP A 21 9.33 18.09 -12.20
CA ASP A 21 8.60 18.44 -13.42
C ASP A 21 7.14 18.79 -13.06
N PRO A 22 6.72 20.06 -13.23
CA PRO A 22 5.37 20.52 -12.91
C PRO A 22 4.24 19.79 -13.66
N THR A 23 4.55 19.12 -14.77
CA THR A 23 3.58 18.39 -15.61
C THR A 23 3.60 16.88 -15.39
N ALA A 24 4.53 16.38 -14.57
CA ALA A 24 4.65 14.96 -14.32
C ALA A 24 3.41 14.40 -13.59
N PRO A 25 2.92 13.22 -13.99
CA PRO A 25 1.79 12.59 -13.31
C PRO A 25 2.15 12.23 -11.86
N PRO A 26 1.15 12.11 -10.97
CA PRO A 26 1.35 11.55 -9.64
C PRO A 26 1.93 10.14 -9.69
N VAL A 27 2.68 9.76 -8.65
CA VAL A 27 3.18 8.39 -8.52
C VAL A 27 2.01 7.41 -8.47
N ILE A 28 2.00 6.44 -9.38
CA ILE A 28 1.01 5.38 -9.39
C ILE A 28 1.37 4.37 -8.29
N PRO A 29 0.46 4.07 -7.34
CA PRO A 29 0.75 3.09 -6.30
C PRO A 29 0.94 1.68 -6.90
N THR A 30 2.05 1.04 -6.54
CA THR A 30 2.36 -0.37 -6.87
C THR A 30 2.62 -1.13 -5.58
N SER A 31 2.52 -2.46 -5.61
CA SER A 31 2.80 -3.31 -4.46
C SER A 31 4.21 -3.09 -3.89
N GLU A 32 5.20 -2.78 -4.73
CA GLU A 32 6.57 -2.53 -4.30
C GLU A 32 6.76 -1.12 -3.69
N ASN A 33 6.25 -0.08 -4.37
CA ASN A 33 6.48 1.29 -3.94
C ASN A 33 5.71 1.65 -2.66
N ILE A 34 4.60 0.96 -2.41
CA ILE A 34 3.83 1.09 -1.17
C ILE A 34 4.67 0.60 0.01
N LEU A 35 5.29 -0.58 -0.09
CA LEU A 35 6.13 -1.13 0.99
C LEU A 35 7.36 -0.26 1.25
N ASP A 36 8.01 0.23 0.20
CA ASP A 36 9.14 1.16 0.33
C ASP A 36 8.72 2.46 1.03
N ASN A 37 7.55 3.01 0.68
CA ASN A 37 7.00 4.16 1.36
C ASN A 37 6.62 3.89 2.82
N LEU A 38 6.04 2.73 3.13
CA LEU A 38 5.74 2.34 4.51
C LEU A 38 7.01 2.36 5.36
N ARG A 39 8.10 1.78 4.84
CA ARG A 39 9.41 1.77 5.50
C ARG A 39 9.99 3.18 5.67
N LYS A 40 9.89 4.03 4.64
CA LYS A 40 10.40 5.42 4.68
C LYS A 40 9.61 6.34 5.60
N THR A 41 8.29 6.18 5.62
CA THR A 41 7.39 7.03 6.41
C THR A 41 7.22 6.56 7.85
N GLY A 42 7.57 5.29 8.13
CA GLY A 42 7.31 4.66 9.43
C GLY A 42 5.81 4.45 9.70
N ALA A 43 4.98 4.47 8.66
CA ALA A 43 3.55 4.25 8.80
C ALA A 43 3.28 2.83 9.33
N ASN A 44 2.45 2.74 10.36
CA ASN A 44 2.13 1.50 11.07
C ASN A 44 0.77 0.91 10.67
N CYS A 45 0.02 1.57 9.80
CA CYS A 45 -1.30 1.15 9.33
C CYS A 45 -1.37 1.27 7.81
N ILE A 46 -2.05 0.32 7.14
CA ILE A 46 -2.27 0.38 5.70
C ILE A 46 -3.66 -0.14 5.31
N ILE A 47 -4.21 0.43 4.24
CA ILE A 47 -5.40 -0.08 3.55
C ILE A 47 -5.03 -0.35 2.10
N VAL A 48 -5.15 -1.60 1.63
CA VAL A 48 -4.76 -2.02 0.27
C VAL A 48 -5.83 -2.82 -0.46
N VAL A 49 -5.64 -3.00 -1.76
CA VAL A 49 -6.43 -3.94 -2.55
C VAL A 49 -5.99 -5.38 -2.28
N PRO A 50 -6.91 -6.36 -2.29
CA PRO A 50 -6.58 -7.77 -2.07
C PRO A 50 -5.47 -8.30 -2.97
N SER A 51 -5.43 -7.87 -4.24
CA SER A 51 -4.41 -8.31 -5.20
C SER A 51 -2.98 -7.97 -4.78
N PHE A 52 -2.77 -6.90 -4.02
CA PHE A 52 -1.43 -6.57 -3.49
C PHE A 52 -1.06 -7.48 -2.32
N LEU A 53 -2.01 -7.83 -1.46
CA LEU A 53 -1.78 -8.81 -0.39
C LEU A 53 -1.44 -10.18 -0.97
N GLU A 54 -2.11 -10.59 -2.05
CA GLU A 54 -1.79 -11.83 -2.76
C GLU A 54 -0.38 -11.83 -3.31
N GLN A 55 0.11 -10.71 -3.84
CA GLN A 55 1.50 -10.59 -4.30
C GLN A 55 2.49 -10.65 -3.13
N TRP A 56 2.19 -9.94 -2.04
CA TRP A 56 3.05 -9.87 -0.86
C TRP A 56 3.14 -11.19 -0.09
N ALA A 57 2.10 -12.02 -0.14
CA ALA A 57 2.12 -13.34 0.50
C ALA A 57 3.20 -14.29 -0.04
N TRP A 58 3.72 -14.03 -1.25
CA TRP A 58 4.82 -14.79 -1.84
C TRP A 58 6.20 -14.16 -1.61
N ASP A 59 6.27 -12.95 -1.05
CA ASP A 59 7.53 -12.25 -0.78
C ASP A 59 7.78 -12.14 0.73
N GLU A 60 8.73 -12.94 1.23
CA GLU A 60 9.09 -12.97 2.65
C GLU A 60 9.41 -11.58 3.23
N LYS A 61 10.04 -10.69 2.44
CA LYS A 61 10.37 -9.33 2.91
C LYS A 61 9.13 -8.45 3.02
N ALA A 62 8.17 -8.65 2.14
CA ALA A 62 6.88 -7.98 2.21
C ALA A 62 6.11 -8.45 3.45
N VAL A 63 6.04 -9.77 3.67
CA VAL A 63 5.39 -10.34 4.86
C VAL A 63 6.06 -9.84 6.14
N GLU A 64 7.38 -9.81 6.24
CA GLU A 64 8.09 -9.26 7.41
C GLU A 64 7.73 -7.78 7.66
N THR A 65 7.54 -7.00 6.61
CA THR A 65 7.11 -5.60 6.74
C THR A 65 5.68 -5.52 7.26
N LEU A 66 4.78 -6.35 6.75
CA LEU A 66 3.37 -6.41 7.16
C LEU A 66 3.20 -6.89 8.61
N LYS A 67 4.02 -7.85 9.06
CA LYS A 67 4.02 -8.34 10.45
C LYS A 67 4.35 -7.26 11.47
N ASN A 68 5.18 -6.29 11.09
CA ASN A 68 5.53 -5.17 11.95
C ASN A 68 4.46 -4.06 11.97
N MET A 69 3.40 -4.17 11.19
CA MET A 69 2.31 -3.20 11.15
C MET A 69 1.29 -3.46 12.25
N SER A 70 0.72 -2.39 12.80
CA SER A 70 -0.35 -2.47 13.79
C SER A 70 -1.70 -2.84 13.17
N LEU A 71 -1.93 -2.47 11.90
CA LEU A 71 -3.18 -2.74 11.22
C LEU A 71 -3.00 -2.84 9.69
N VAL A 72 -3.47 -3.94 9.12
CA VAL A 72 -3.55 -4.15 7.66
C VAL A 72 -5.01 -4.37 7.30
N LEU A 73 -5.60 -3.40 6.61
CA LEU A 73 -6.96 -3.48 6.08
C LEU A 73 -6.92 -3.72 4.57
N TYR A 74 -7.96 -4.37 4.06
CA TYR A 74 -8.14 -4.52 2.62
C TYR A 74 -9.56 -4.21 2.18
N GLY A 75 -9.71 -3.80 0.92
CA GLY A 75 -11.02 -3.49 0.35
C GLY A 75 -11.01 -3.40 -1.18
N GLY A 76 -12.20 -3.55 -1.78
CA GLY A 76 -12.40 -3.50 -3.24
C GLY A 76 -12.56 -4.87 -3.92
N GLY A 77 -12.48 -5.97 -3.16
CA GLY A 77 -12.72 -7.33 -3.65
C GLY A 77 -12.54 -8.37 -2.54
N PRO A 78 -12.84 -9.65 -2.79
CA PRO A 78 -12.56 -10.72 -1.85
C PRO A 78 -11.05 -11.00 -1.76
N LEU A 79 -10.56 -11.34 -0.57
CA LEU A 79 -9.22 -11.89 -0.35
C LEU A 79 -9.36 -13.40 -0.10
N SER A 80 -8.50 -14.21 -0.73
CA SER A 80 -8.47 -15.65 -0.45
C SER A 80 -8.08 -15.91 1.00
N SER A 81 -8.85 -16.71 1.74
CA SER A 81 -8.57 -17.05 3.14
C SER A 81 -7.16 -17.63 3.32
N LYS A 82 -6.70 -18.47 2.38
CA LYS A 82 -5.36 -19.05 2.41
C LYS A 82 -4.24 -17.99 2.41
N VAL A 83 -4.46 -16.90 1.66
CA VAL A 83 -3.52 -15.78 1.58
C VAL A 83 -3.61 -14.94 2.84
N GLY A 84 -4.82 -14.69 3.33
CA GLY A 84 -5.04 -14.00 4.61
C GLY A 84 -4.39 -14.71 5.80
N ASP A 85 -4.47 -16.03 5.87
CA ASP A 85 -3.91 -16.84 6.96
C ASP A 85 -2.37 -16.92 6.93
N ALA A 86 -1.74 -16.62 5.80
CA ALA A 86 -0.29 -16.70 5.62
C ALA A 86 0.45 -15.40 5.98
N LEU A 87 -0.27 -14.29 6.15
CA LEU A 87 0.27 -12.93 6.32
C LEU A 87 0.40 -12.52 7.79
#